data_AF-A0A355SH37-F1
#
_entry.id   AF-A0A355SH37-F1
#
_cell.length_a   1.000
_cell.length_b   1.000
_cell.length_c   1.000
_cell.angle_alpha   90.00
_cell.angle_beta   90.00
_cell.angle_gamma   90.00
#
_symmetry.space_group_name_H-M   'P 1'
#
loop_
_entity.id
_entity.type
_entity.pdbx_description
1 polymer ?
#
loop_
_entity_poly.entity_id
_entity_poly.type
_entity_poly.pdbx_seq_one_letter_code
_entity_poly.pdbx_strand_id
1 'polypeptide(L)' 'MKFYQKFISPLKPPSCRFYPTCSQYAVEAIEKYGSIKGIYLSVRRILKCHPFHPGGYDPVP' A
#
# COMPACT_ATOMS: atom_id res chain seq x y z
N MET A 1 13.17 -25.38 -14.84
CA MET A 1 13.73 -25.10 -13.49
C MET A 1 13.07 -23.85 -12.89
N LYS A 2 11.90 -23.99 -12.23
CA LYS A 2 11.08 -22.88 -11.71
C LYS A 2 11.34 -22.57 -10.22
N PHE A 3 12.55 -22.84 -9.72
CA PHE A 3 12.88 -22.70 -8.29
C PHE A 3 13.06 -21.23 -7.87
N TYR A 4 13.55 -20.39 -8.79
CA TYR A 4 13.82 -18.97 -8.53
C TYR A 4 12.57 -18.15 -8.18
N GLN A 5 11.42 -18.44 -8.80
CA GLN A 5 10.18 -17.70 -8.50
C GLN A 5 9.68 -17.94 -7.08
N LYS A 6 9.97 -19.10 -6.47
CA LYS A 6 9.46 -19.46 -5.14
C LYS A 6 10.31 -18.93 -3.99
N PHE A 7 11.61 -18.69 -4.24
CA PHE A 7 12.54 -18.13 -3.26
C PHE A 7 12.75 -16.61 -3.36
N ILE A 8 12.45 -15.99 -4.51
CA ILE A 8 12.46 -14.52 -4.68
C ILE A 8 11.05 -13.89 -4.56
N SER A 9 9.97 -14.69 -4.55
CA SER A 9 8.63 -14.16 -4.27
C SER A 9 8.36 -13.61 -2.86
N PRO A 10 9.12 -13.90 -1.77
CA PRO A 10 8.89 -13.22 -0.50
C PRO A 10 9.56 -11.83 -0.43
N LEU A 11 10.40 -11.47 -1.42
CA LEU A 11 11.12 -10.18 -1.45
C LEU A 11 10.39 -9.05 -2.19
N LYS A 12 9.33 -9.37 -2.94
CA LYS A 12 8.27 -8.40 -3.24
C LYS A 12 7.09 -8.77 -2.34
N PRO A 13 7.04 -8.24 -1.10
CA PRO A 13 5.80 -8.33 -0.34
C PRO A 13 4.66 -7.80 -1.21
N PRO A 14 3.40 -8.19 -1.00
CA PRO A 14 2.31 -7.29 -1.35
C PRO A 14 2.67 -5.98 -0.67
N SER A 15 3.16 -4.98 -1.42
CA SER A 15 3.80 -3.79 -0.82
C SER A 15 2.83 -3.02 0.10
N CYS A 16 1.58 -3.44 0.13
CA CYS A 16 0.50 -2.90 0.92
C CYS A 16 -0.16 -4.05 1.68
N ARG A 17 0.04 -4.06 3.00
CA ARG A 17 -0.72 -4.87 3.97
C ARG A 17 -2.20 -4.46 4.02
N PHE A 18 -2.52 -3.27 3.55
CA PHE A 18 -3.87 -2.72 3.54
C PHE A 18 -4.50 -2.85 2.16
N TYR A 19 -5.82 -3.07 2.14
CA TYR A 19 -6.63 -3.02 0.93
C TYR A 19 -7.55 -1.78 0.97
N PRO A 20 -7.71 -1.02 -0.11
CA PRO A 20 -6.99 -1.12 -1.39
C PRO A 20 -5.49 -0.82 -1.24
N THR A 21 -4.71 -1.21 -2.26
CA THR A 21 -3.25 -1.02 -2.26
C THR A 21 -2.88 0.46 -2.09
N CYS A 22 -1.72 0.77 -1.51
CA CYS A 22 -1.19 2.11 -1.32
C CYS A 22 -1.14 2.94 -2.61
N SER A 23 -0.90 2.30 -3.76
CA SER A 23 -0.98 2.94 -5.08
C SER A 23 -2.41 3.29 -5.46
N GLN A 24 -3.37 2.39 -5.25
CA GLN A 24 -4.78 2.68 -5.49
C GLN A 24 -5.32 3.73 -4.52
N TYR A 25 -4.98 3.62 -3.23
CA TYR A 25 -5.30 4.62 -2.22
C TYR A 25 -4.74 5.99 -2.60
N ALA A 26 -3.51 6.05 -3.12
CA ALA A 26 -2.92 7.30 -3.58
C ALA A 26 -3.68 7.90 -4.76
N VAL A 27 -4.05 7.09 -5.75
CA VAL A 27 -4.86 7.55 -6.89
C VAL A 27 -6.23 8.05 -6.42
N GLU A 28 -6.98 7.25 -5.65
CA GLU A 28 -8.29 7.65 -5.12
C GLU A 28 -8.20 8.90 -4.23
N ALA A 29 -7.18 8.99 -3.37
CA ALA A 29 -7.04 10.14 -2.48
C ALA A 29 -6.64 11.41 -3.23
N ILE A 30 -5.87 11.30 -4.31
CA ILE A 30 -5.55 12.42 -5.20
C ILE A 30 -6.79 12.84 -5.99
N GLU A 31 -7.60 11.90 -6.48
CA GLU A 31 -8.84 12.21 -7.21
C GLU A 31 -9.89 12.87 -6.30
N LYS A 32 -10.05 12.39 -5.04
CA LYS A 32 -11.05 12.94 -4.10
C LYS A 32 -10.61 14.25 -3.44
N TYR A 33 -9.35 14.35 -3.00
CA TYR A 33 -8.88 15.45 -2.16
C TYR A 33 -7.85 16.37 -2.85
N GLY A 34 -7.46 16.07 -4.08
CA GLY A 34 -6.39 16.76 -4.80
C GLY A 34 -5.00 16.26 -4.39
N SER A 35 -4.00 16.64 -5.18
CA SER A 35 -2.63 16.12 -5.07
C SER A 35 -2.00 16.31 -3.69
N ILE A 36 -2.22 17.46 -3.05
CA ILE A 36 -1.58 17.79 -1.76
C ILE A 36 -2.12 16.92 -0.61
N LYS A 37 -3.45 16.84 -0.45
CA LYS A 37 -4.08 16.01 0.59
C LYS A 37 -3.94 14.52 0.28
N GLY A 38 -4.06 14.13 -0.99
CA GLY A 38 -3.92 12.74 -1.42
C GLY A 38 -2.53 12.17 -1.13
N ILE A 39 -1.48 12.95 -1.42
CA ILE A 39 -0.10 12.56 -1.09
C ILE A 39 0.09 12.50 0.42
N TYR A 40 -0.40 13.48 1.19
CA TYR A 40 -0.26 13.47 2.65
C TYR A 40 -0.89 12.24 3.31
N LEU A 41 -2.12 11.87 2.90
CA LEU A 41 -2.82 10.69 3.40
C LEU A 41 -2.07 9.39 3.04
N SER A 42 -1.59 9.31 1.80
CA SER A 42 -0.87 8.13 1.29
C SER A 42 0.47 7.93 1.98
N VAL A 43 1.25 9.00 2.14
CA VAL A 43 2.55 8.97 2.83
C VAL A 43 2.38 8.57 4.30
N ARG A 44 1.40 9.14 5.01
CA ARG A 44 1.08 8.73 6.39
C ARG A 44 0.76 7.24 6.50
N ARG A 45 0.12 6.66 5.48
CA ARG A 45 -0.23 5.24 5.47
C ARG A 45 0.95 4.33 5.11
N ILE A 46 1.81 4.77 4.20
CA ILE A 46 3.09 4.08 3.89
C ILE A 46 3.97 4.05 5.14
N LEU A 47 4.06 5.15 5.90
CA LEU A 47 4.80 5.20 7.17
C LEU A 47 4.25 4.24 8.24
N LYS A 48 2.94 3.92 8.20
CA LYS A 48 2.31 2.92 9.08
C LYS A 48 2.46 1.49 8.57
N CYS A 49 2.95 1.28 7.35
CA CYS A 49 3.09 -0.04 6.74
C CYS A 49 4.33 -0.75 7.30
N HIS A 50 4.31 -1.07 8.61
CA HIS A 50 5.36 -1.82 9.28
C HIS A 50 5.01 -3.32 9.37
N PRO A 51 6.00 -4.23 9.42
CA PRO A 51 5.78 -5.68 9.42
C PRO A 51 4.95 -6.22 10.59
N PHE A 52 4.90 -5.47 11.68
CA PHE A 52 4.14 -5.81 12.88
C PHE A 52 2.71 -5.26 12.90
N HIS A 53 2.25 -4.57 11.86
CA HIS A 53 0.87 -4.10 11.79
C HIS A 53 0.00 -5.21 11.18
N PRO A 54 -1.10 -5.65 11.83
CA PRO A 54 -2.12 -6.42 11.14
C PRO A 54 -2.71 -5.47 10.09
N GLY A 55 -2.45 -5.75 8.82
CA GLY A 55 -3.07 -5.02 7.72
C GLY A 55 -4.59 -5.13 7.78
N GLY A 56 -5.30 -4.27 7.04
CA GLY A 56 -6.76 -4.26 7.05
C GLY A 56 -7.37 -3.53 5.85
N TYR A 57 -8.70 -3.52 5.81
CA TYR A 57 -9.46 -2.73 4.84
C TYR A 57 -9.55 -1.29 5.32
N ASP A 58 -8.97 -0.35 4.57
CA ASP A 58 -9.01 1.08 4.90
C ASP A 58 -9.25 1.84 3.58
N PRO A 59 -10.51 2.10 3.21
CA PRO A 59 -10.83 2.85 1.99
C PRO A 59 -10.54 4.35 2.18
N VAL A 60 -10.40 5.09 1.08
CA VAL A 60 -10.30 6.56 1.13
C VAL A 60 -11.66 7.13 1.60
N PRO A 61 -11.72 7.88 2.73
CA PRO A 61 -12.97 8.48 3.21
C PRO A 61 -13.57 9.45 2.20
#